data_AF-A0A429CZ14-F1
#
_entry.id   AF-A0A429CZ14-F1
#
_cell.length_a   1.000
_cell.length_b   1.000
_cell.length_c   1.000
_cell.angle_alpha   90.00
_cell.angle_beta   90.00
_cell.angle_gamma   90.00
#
_symmetry.space_group_name_H-M   'P 1'
#
loop_
_entity.id
_entity.type
_entity.pdbx_description
1 polymer ?
#
loop_
_entity_poly.entity_id
_entity_poly.type
_entity_poly.pdbx_seq_one_letter_code
_entity_poly.pdbx_strand_id
1 'polypeptide(L)'
;MARASPLSQNEDSMDRRYQYYAIMTTAFPCVEEPALVCRRSVDAQGVVHEEAFTHELAWEPSRELSDVEAYGSAEICPVTEEAGLRFEATQSARVHMFDPVDGKYNYFKLVELDRTVLAIRTWISPQGHNLEETHTASGWRRSRVRSKLERDSMGGDLISITLKEAESL
;
A
#
# COMPACT_ATOMS: atom_id res chain seq x y z
N MET A 1 -21.18 12.82 -47.86
CA MET A 1 -20.50 11.72 -47.16
C MET A 1 -19.58 12.33 -46.13
N ALA A 2 -19.77 11.94 -44.87
CA ALA A 2 -19.21 12.58 -43.70
C ALA A 2 -17.71 12.29 -43.53
N ARG A 3 -16.98 13.31 -43.06
CA ARG A 3 -15.59 13.21 -42.57
C ARG A 3 -15.57 12.39 -41.28
N ALA A 4 -14.74 11.35 -41.23
CA ALA A 4 -14.38 10.68 -39.98
C ALA A 4 -13.12 11.34 -39.41
N SER A 5 -13.24 11.88 -38.20
CA SER A 5 -12.14 12.41 -37.39
C SER A 5 -11.21 11.29 -36.92
N PRO A 6 -9.89 11.52 -36.82
CA PRO A 6 -8.98 10.57 -36.19
C PRO A 6 -9.11 10.67 -34.66
N LEU A 7 -9.32 9.51 -34.01
CA LEU A 7 -9.21 9.33 -32.56
C LEU A 7 -7.73 9.51 -32.17
N SER A 8 -7.39 10.71 -31.72
CA SER A 8 -6.22 10.98 -30.88
C SER A 8 -6.62 10.64 -29.45
N GLN A 9 -6.05 9.58 -28.87
CA GLN A 9 -5.73 9.41 -27.44
C GLN A 9 -4.78 8.22 -27.30
N ASN A 10 -3.49 8.43 -27.55
CA ASN A 10 -2.39 7.57 -27.08
C ASN A 10 -1.06 8.36 -27.17
N GLU A 11 -1.08 9.62 -26.75
CA GLU A 11 0.09 10.47 -26.57
C GLU A 11 -0.04 11.14 -25.21
N ASP A 12 0.46 10.51 -24.14
CA ASP A 12 0.98 11.28 -23.00
C ASP A 12 1.96 10.50 -22.10
N SER A 13 2.69 9.53 -22.67
CA SER A 13 3.96 9.05 -22.11
C SER A 13 5.09 9.97 -22.56
N MET A 14 4.88 11.29 -22.51
CA MET A 14 5.97 12.25 -22.62
C MET A 14 6.78 12.16 -21.34
N ASP A 15 7.86 11.38 -21.38
CA ASP A 15 9.08 11.44 -20.55
C ASP A 15 8.97 12.39 -19.34
N ARG A 16 8.11 12.05 -18.37
CA ARG A 16 7.83 12.92 -17.22
C ARG A 16 9.04 12.83 -16.32
N ARG A 17 9.93 13.81 -16.44
CA ARG A 17 11.13 13.90 -15.61
C ARG A 17 10.72 14.33 -14.21
N TYR A 18 10.59 13.35 -13.32
CA TYR A 18 10.31 13.60 -11.93
C TYR A 18 11.51 14.22 -11.21
N GLN A 19 11.22 15.19 -10.35
CA GLN A 19 12.13 15.67 -9.31
C GLN A 19 11.71 15.02 -8.00
N TYR A 20 12.67 14.45 -7.27
CA TYR A 20 12.41 13.70 -6.05
C TYR A 20 12.80 14.52 -4.82
N TYR A 21 12.01 14.39 -3.75
CA TYR A 21 12.16 15.15 -2.52
C TYR A 21 11.93 14.24 -1.32
N ALA A 22 12.83 14.32 -0.34
CA ALA A 22 12.64 13.72 0.97
C ALA A 22 12.01 14.74 1.92
N ILE A 23 10.97 14.32 2.65
CA ILE A 23 10.38 15.09 3.74
C ILE A 23 10.89 14.52 5.06
N MET A 24 11.61 15.34 5.81
CA MET A 24 12.22 15.00 7.09
C MET A 24 11.44 15.66 8.22
N THR A 25 11.22 14.91 9.30
CA THR A 25 10.50 15.40 10.49
C THR A 25 11.38 15.22 11.72
N THR A 26 10.94 15.73 12.87
CA THR A 26 11.66 15.49 14.14
C THR A 26 11.79 14.01 14.50
N ALA A 27 10.83 13.17 14.09
CA ALA A 27 10.86 11.72 14.29
C ALA A 27 11.73 10.99 13.24
N PHE A 28 11.93 11.61 12.07
CA PHE A 28 12.73 11.08 10.97
C PHE A 28 13.66 12.18 10.44
N PRO A 29 14.73 12.52 11.18
CA PRO A 29 15.55 13.69 10.89
C PRO A 29 16.63 13.42 9.81
N CYS A 30 16.68 12.22 9.25
CA CYS A 30 17.76 11.75 8.38
C CYS A 30 17.28 11.64 6.93
N VAL A 31 18.03 12.18 5.97
CA VAL A 31 17.63 12.16 4.55
C VAL A 31 17.70 10.76 3.93
N GLU A 32 18.55 9.89 4.48
CA GLU A 32 18.66 8.48 4.08
C GLU A 32 17.49 7.63 4.59
N GLU A 33 16.81 8.09 5.64
CA GLU A 33 15.63 7.44 6.22
C GLU A 33 14.53 8.49 6.49
N PRO A 34 13.99 9.10 5.43
CA PRO A 34 13.04 10.20 5.57
C PRO A 34 11.68 9.69 6.07
N ALA A 35 10.84 10.61 6.55
CA ALA A 35 9.46 10.27 6.91
C ALA A 35 8.65 9.86 5.66
N LEU A 36 8.87 10.57 4.56
CA LEU A 36 8.17 10.40 3.30
C LEU A 36 9.09 10.79 2.13
N VAL A 37 8.90 10.16 0.98
CA VAL A 37 9.47 10.64 -0.29
C VAL A 37 8.33 11.05 -1.21
N CYS A 38 8.47 12.25 -1.77
CA CYS A 38 7.59 12.80 -2.77
C CYS A 38 8.32 12.91 -4.11
N ARG A 39 7.56 12.90 -5.21
CA ARG A 39 8.05 13.26 -6.53
C ARG A 39 7.11 14.27 -7.18
N ARG A 40 7.70 15.21 -7.92
CA ARG A 40 7.01 16.30 -8.60
C ARG A 40 7.36 16.27 -10.08
N SER A 41 6.37 16.42 -10.95
CA SER A 41 6.56 16.67 -12.37
C SER A 41 5.71 17.86 -12.81
N VAL A 42 6.06 18.46 -13.94
CA VAL A 42 5.28 19.52 -14.57
C VAL A 42 4.93 19.03 -15.97
N ASP A 43 3.64 19.03 -16.31
CA ASP A 43 3.20 18.61 -17.64
C ASP A 43 3.42 19.70 -18.70
N ALA A 44 3.08 19.39 -19.95
CA ALA A 44 3.26 20.31 -21.08
C ALA A 44 2.40 21.59 -20.95
N GLN A 45 1.37 21.58 -20.11
CA GLN A 45 0.49 22.71 -19.84
C GLN A 45 0.96 23.54 -18.64
N GLY A 46 2.06 23.15 -17.98
CA GLY A 46 2.59 23.81 -16.80
C GLY A 46 1.87 23.42 -15.51
N VAL A 47 1.03 22.38 -15.53
CA VAL A 47 0.35 21.89 -14.32
C VAL A 47 1.33 21.05 -13.52
N VAL A 48 1.42 21.34 -12.22
CA VAL A 48 2.26 20.60 -11.28
C VAL A 48 1.51 19.35 -10.83
N HIS A 49 2.16 18.19 -10.97
CA HIS A 49 1.70 16.91 -10.49
C HIS A 49 2.62 16.44 -9.36
N GLU A 50 2.04 16.16 -8.20
CA GLU A 50 2.77 15.72 -7.01
C GLU A 50 2.25 14.36 -6.56
N GLU A 51 3.19 13.49 -6.21
CA GLU A 51 2.91 12.16 -5.73
C GLU A 51 3.76 11.86 -4.49
N ALA A 52 3.24 11.04 -3.59
CA ALA A 52 3.96 10.53 -2.43
C ALA A 52 3.95 9.00 -2.46
N PHE A 53 5.05 8.38 -2.02
CA PHE A 53 5.11 6.93 -1.92
C PHE A 53 4.49 6.45 -0.60
N THR A 54 3.40 5.68 -0.70
CA THR A 54 2.57 5.30 0.44
C THR A 54 2.93 3.94 1.02
N HIS A 55 2.33 3.61 2.16
CA HIS A 55 2.41 2.28 2.77
C HIS A 55 1.67 1.20 1.96
N GLU A 56 0.87 1.58 0.95
CA GLU A 56 0.30 0.64 -0.02
C GLU A 56 1.31 0.27 -1.12
N LEU A 57 2.57 0.72 -0.99
CA LEU A 57 3.68 0.46 -1.91
C LEU A 57 3.41 1.02 -3.32
N ALA A 58 2.74 2.18 -3.38
CA ALA A 58 2.41 2.87 -4.61
C ALA A 58 2.73 4.37 -4.50
N TRP A 59 3.02 4.97 -5.66
CA TRP A 59 3.03 6.42 -5.81
C TRP A 59 1.59 6.89 -6.00
N GLU A 60 1.10 7.72 -5.10
CA GLU A 60 -0.27 8.24 -5.12
C GLU A 60 -0.28 9.78 -5.20
N PRO A 61 -1.25 10.38 -5.91
CA PRO A 61 -1.44 11.83 -5.92
C PRO A 61 -1.50 12.40 -4.50
N SER A 62 -0.68 13.40 -4.23
CA SER A 62 -0.51 13.95 -2.88
C SER A 62 -0.23 15.44 -2.91
N ARG A 63 -0.49 16.11 -1.78
CA ARG A 63 -0.18 17.53 -1.57
C ARG A 63 0.86 17.77 -0.47
N GLU A 64 1.41 16.70 0.11
CA GLU A 64 2.33 16.78 1.26
C GLU A 64 3.53 17.70 0.98
N LEU A 65 4.10 17.64 -0.22
CA LEU A 65 5.21 18.50 -0.60
C LEU A 65 4.81 19.98 -0.60
N SER A 66 3.73 20.33 -1.30
CA SER A 66 3.17 21.69 -1.32
C SER A 66 2.77 22.19 0.08
N ASP A 67 2.17 21.33 0.90
CA ASP A 67 1.69 21.70 2.23
C ASP A 67 2.88 21.97 3.17
N VAL A 68 3.96 21.19 3.08
CA VAL A 68 5.19 21.47 3.84
C VAL A 68 5.85 22.77 3.38
N GLU A 69 5.91 23.06 2.07
CA GLU A 69 6.42 24.33 1.56
C GLU A 69 5.60 25.54 2.06
N ALA A 70 4.27 25.40 2.17
CA ALA A 70 3.37 26.46 2.59
C ALA A 70 3.37 26.70 4.10
N TYR A 71 3.46 25.63 4.90
CA TYR A 71 3.26 25.70 6.36
C TYR A 71 4.54 25.49 7.18
N GLY A 72 5.62 24.99 6.58
CA GLY A 72 6.91 24.78 7.25
C GLY A 72 6.87 23.74 8.37
N SER A 73 5.99 22.73 8.27
CA SER A 73 5.81 21.68 9.28
C SER A 73 6.95 20.64 9.30
N ALA A 74 7.78 20.60 8.26
CA ALA A 74 8.85 19.64 8.03
C ALA A 74 9.97 20.27 7.17
N GLU A 75 11.10 19.59 7.06
CA GLU A 75 12.20 19.98 6.17
C GLU A 75 12.12 19.20 4.86
N ILE A 76 12.36 19.89 3.74
CA ILE A 76 12.37 19.31 2.40
C ILE A 76 13.81 19.29 1.88
N CYS A 77 14.27 18.12 1.47
CA CYS A 77 15.58 17.94 0.85
C CYS A 77 15.42 17.35 -0.56
N PRO A 78 15.93 17.99 -1.62
CA PRO A 78 16.01 17.37 -2.94
C PRO A 78 16.87 16.10 -2.89
N VAL A 79 16.38 15.02 -3.49
CA VAL A 79 17.10 13.75 -3.56
C VAL A 79 17.14 13.21 -4.98
N THR A 80 17.99 12.22 -5.22
CA THR A 80 18.05 11.54 -6.52
C THR A 80 16.93 10.51 -6.66
N GLU A 81 16.65 10.10 -7.90
CA GLU A 81 15.70 9.00 -8.15
C GLU A 81 16.15 7.70 -7.48
N GLU A 82 17.46 7.42 -7.44
CA GLU A 82 17.99 6.26 -6.75
C GLU A 82 17.72 6.31 -5.24
N ALA A 83 17.64 7.50 -4.63
CA ALA A 83 17.22 7.63 -3.25
C ALA A 83 15.72 7.34 -3.06
N GLY A 84 14.88 7.76 -4.02
CA GLY A 84 13.47 7.37 -4.07
C GLY A 84 13.32 5.84 -4.12
N LEU A 85 14.02 5.16 -5.02
CA LEU A 85 13.98 3.69 -5.14
C LEU A 85 14.45 2.99 -3.85
N ARG A 86 15.46 3.52 -3.15
CA ARG A 86 15.87 2.99 -1.84
C ARG A 86 14.78 3.14 -0.78
N PHE A 87 14.04 4.24 -0.81
CA PHE A 87 12.91 4.44 0.09
C PHE A 87 11.78 3.45 -0.21
N GLU A 88 11.45 3.21 -1.48
CA GLU A 88 10.46 2.20 -1.89
C GLU A 88 10.83 0.81 -1.35
N ALA A 89 12.10 0.41 -1.51
CA ALA A 89 12.60 -0.85 -0.97
C ALA A 89 12.51 -0.92 0.56
N THR A 90 12.79 0.19 1.24
CA THR A 90 12.66 0.29 2.70
C THR A 90 11.20 0.16 3.14
N GLN A 91 10.26 0.81 2.45
CA GLN A 91 8.83 0.69 2.75
C GLN A 91 8.32 -0.72 2.47
N SER A 92 8.76 -1.34 1.37
CA SER A 92 8.45 -2.74 1.07
C SER A 92 8.94 -3.66 2.21
N ALA A 93 10.19 -3.50 2.66
CA ALA A 93 10.72 -4.28 3.79
C ALA A 93 9.91 -4.05 5.08
N ARG A 94 9.46 -2.82 5.35
CA ARG A 94 8.62 -2.48 6.51
C ARG A 94 7.23 -3.11 6.42
N VAL A 95 6.58 -3.07 5.26
CA VAL A 95 5.26 -3.69 5.05
C VAL A 95 5.33 -5.21 5.21
N HIS A 96 6.37 -5.83 4.65
CA HIS A 96 6.56 -7.28 4.69
C HIS A 96 7.33 -7.78 5.92
N MET A 97 7.71 -6.92 6.87
CA MET A 97 8.50 -7.35 8.05
C MET A 97 7.79 -8.39 8.92
N PHE A 98 6.46 -8.45 8.78
CA PHE A 98 5.60 -9.35 9.53
C PHE A 98 5.18 -10.58 8.73
N ASP A 99 5.45 -10.64 7.42
CA ASP A 99 5.06 -11.76 6.57
C ASP A 99 5.74 -13.06 7.01
N PRO A 100 5.12 -14.23 6.76
CA PRO A 100 5.71 -15.52 7.13
C PRO A 100 7.05 -15.73 6.41
N VAL A 101 8.06 -16.19 7.15
CA VAL A 101 9.43 -16.42 6.62
C VAL A 101 9.45 -17.38 5.42
N ASP A 102 8.56 -18.37 5.41
CA ASP A 102 8.43 -19.35 4.34
C ASP A 102 7.42 -18.95 3.25
N GLY A 103 6.83 -17.76 3.36
CA GLY A 103 5.79 -17.26 2.47
C GLY A 103 4.45 -18.00 2.59
N LYS A 104 4.28 -18.87 3.59
CA LYS A 104 3.08 -19.71 3.71
C LYS A 104 2.08 -19.14 4.71
N TYR A 105 0.85 -19.06 4.24
CA TYR A 105 -0.31 -18.69 5.03
C TYR A 105 -1.23 -19.90 5.21
N ASN A 106 -1.91 -19.96 6.35
CA ASN A 106 -3.01 -20.91 6.57
C ASN A 106 -4.33 -20.21 6.24
N TYR A 107 -5.12 -20.78 5.33
CA TYR A 107 -6.38 -20.19 4.87
C TYR A 107 -7.58 -20.91 5.48
N PHE A 108 -8.60 -20.13 5.83
CA PHE A 108 -9.84 -20.59 6.43
C PHE A 108 -11.03 -19.85 5.82
N LYS A 109 -12.20 -20.48 5.81
CA LYS A 109 -13.49 -19.78 5.72
C LYS A 109 -14.14 -19.77 7.09
N LEU A 110 -14.77 -18.66 7.43
CA LEU A 110 -15.70 -18.58 8.56
C LEU A 110 -17.09 -18.96 8.07
N VAL A 111 -17.70 -19.96 8.72
CA VAL A 111 -19.07 -20.38 8.48
C VAL A 111 -19.94 -20.04 9.68
N GLU A 112 -20.99 -19.25 9.45
CA GLU A 112 -22.04 -18.95 10.44
C GLU A 112 -23.39 -19.41 9.89
N LEU A 113 -24.15 -20.19 10.65
CA LEU A 113 -25.48 -20.69 10.25
C LEU A 113 -25.48 -21.31 8.82
N ASP A 114 -24.50 -22.19 8.57
CA ASP A 114 -24.27 -22.87 7.28
C ASP A 114 -23.97 -21.95 6.09
N ARG A 115 -23.61 -20.68 6.33
CA ARG A 115 -23.22 -19.72 5.29
C ARG A 115 -21.78 -19.29 5.47
N THR A 116 -21.04 -19.22 4.35
CA THR A 116 -19.70 -18.63 4.37
C THR A 116 -19.83 -17.12 4.50
N VAL A 117 -19.19 -16.56 5.53
CA VAL A 117 -19.23 -15.13 5.84
C VAL A 117 -18.02 -14.41 5.27
N LEU A 118 -16.84 -15.02 5.41
CA LEU A 118 -15.57 -14.42 4.98
C LEU A 118 -14.47 -15.48 4.84
N ALA A 119 -13.44 -15.12 4.08
CA ALA A 119 -12.18 -15.84 4.05
C ALA A 119 -11.15 -15.17 4.96
N ILE A 120 -10.34 -15.98 5.65
CA ILE A 120 -9.30 -15.55 6.58
C ILE A 120 -7.99 -16.22 6.16
N ARG A 121 -6.88 -15.50 6.26
CA ARG A 121 -5.54 -16.10 6.28
C ARG A 121 -4.84 -15.78 7.59
N THR A 122 -4.05 -16.72 8.10
CA THR A 122 -3.31 -16.58 9.36
C THR A 122 -1.89 -17.08 9.21
N TRP A 123 -0.98 -16.51 10.00
CA TRP A 123 0.42 -16.92 10.03
C TRP A 123 1.09 -16.50 11.36
N ILE A 124 2.29 -17.01 11.59
CA ILE A 124 3.16 -16.57 12.68
C ILE A 124 4.25 -15.69 12.05
N SER A 125 4.35 -14.45 12.50
CA SER A 125 5.38 -13.52 12.01
C SER A 125 6.78 -13.99 12.42
N PRO A 126 7.86 -13.49 11.80
CA PRO A 126 9.23 -13.82 12.19
C PRO A 126 9.54 -13.47 13.66
N GLN A 127 8.80 -12.54 14.24
CA GLN A 127 8.90 -12.11 15.64
C GLN A 127 8.01 -12.93 16.61
N GLY A 128 7.30 -13.95 16.10
CA GLY A 128 6.44 -14.83 16.89
C GLY A 128 5.02 -14.31 17.12
N HIS A 129 4.58 -13.27 16.39
CA HIS A 129 3.22 -12.77 16.52
C HIS A 129 2.23 -13.61 15.70
N ASN A 130 1.13 -14.03 16.31
CA ASN A 130 0.00 -14.61 15.57
C ASN A 130 -0.74 -13.47 14.86
N LEU A 131 -0.75 -13.50 13.53
CA LEU A 131 -1.36 -12.48 12.69
C LEU A 131 -2.45 -13.08 11.80
N GLU A 132 -3.40 -12.23 11.44
CA GLU A 132 -4.53 -12.62 10.60
C GLU A 132 -5.03 -11.47 9.73
N GLU A 133 -5.57 -11.85 8.57
CA GLU A 133 -6.21 -10.96 7.61
C GLU A 133 -7.47 -11.59 7.05
N THR A 134 -8.43 -10.75 6.67
CA THR A 134 -9.66 -11.14 5.98
C THR A 134 -9.64 -10.69 4.54
N HIS A 135 -10.16 -11.52 3.64
CA HIS A 135 -10.35 -11.15 2.24
C HIS A 135 -11.53 -10.20 2.10
N THR A 136 -11.33 -9.11 1.36
CA THR A 136 -12.35 -8.10 1.06
C THR A 136 -12.31 -7.79 -0.44
N ALA A 137 -13.26 -7.00 -0.94
CA ALA A 137 -13.26 -6.56 -2.34
C ALA A 137 -11.99 -5.78 -2.74
N SER A 138 -11.27 -5.18 -1.77
CA SER A 138 -10.00 -4.47 -2.00
C SER A 138 -8.77 -5.31 -1.63
N GLY A 139 -8.93 -6.63 -1.50
CA GLY A 139 -7.87 -7.57 -1.13
C GLY A 139 -7.83 -7.91 0.36
N TRP A 140 -6.69 -8.43 0.80
CA TRP A 140 -6.47 -8.87 2.18
C TRP A 140 -6.25 -7.67 3.11
N ARG A 141 -6.96 -7.64 4.24
CA ARG A 141 -6.86 -6.56 5.23
C ARG A 141 -6.73 -7.13 6.64
N ARG A 142 -5.92 -6.49 7.48
CA ARG A 142 -5.69 -6.88 8.89
C ARG A 142 -7.02 -7.06 9.63
N SER A 143 -7.16 -8.19 10.32
CA SER A 143 -8.40 -8.54 11.01
C SER A 143 -8.17 -8.96 12.47
N ARG A 144 -9.27 -9.27 13.17
CA ARG A 144 -9.30 -9.78 14.55
C ARG A 144 -10.31 -10.93 14.72
N VAL A 145 -10.64 -11.65 13.65
CA VAL A 145 -11.73 -12.65 13.65
C VAL A 145 -11.41 -13.81 14.59
N ARG A 146 -10.22 -14.41 14.51
CA ARG A 146 -9.84 -15.53 15.37
C ARG A 146 -9.83 -15.15 16.83
N SER A 147 -9.29 -13.98 17.16
CA SER A 147 -9.33 -13.48 18.55
C SER A 147 -10.76 -13.23 19.04
N LYS A 148 -11.71 -12.90 18.15
CA LYS A 148 -13.12 -12.72 18.53
C LYS A 148 -13.82 -14.05 18.77
N LEU A 149 -13.53 -15.07 17.96
CA LEU A 149 -14.02 -16.45 18.14
C LEU A 149 -13.50 -17.05 19.44
N GLU A 150 -12.19 -16.93 19.72
CA GLU A 150 -11.57 -17.44 20.96
C GLU A 150 -12.13 -16.81 22.24
N ARG A 151 -12.72 -15.62 22.15
CA ARG A 151 -13.33 -14.89 23.27
C ARG A 151 -14.85 -15.04 23.31
N ASP A 152 -15.43 -15.92 22.50
CA ASP A 152 -16.88 -16.10 22.33
C ASP A 152 -17.63 -14.78 22.03
N SER A 153 -16.95 -13.82 21.40
CA SER A 153 -17.51 -12.52 21.02
C SER A 153 -18.05 -12.49 19.58
N MET A 154 -17.93 -13.62 18.89
CA MET A 154 -18.42 -13.91 17.55
C MET A 154 -18.69 -15.41 17.49
N GLY A 155 -19.73 -15.82 16.75
CA GLY A 155 -20.03 -17.25 16.53
C GLY A 155 -19.44 -17.76 15.22
N GLY A 156 -19.57 -19.07 14.99
CA GLY A 156 -19.19 -19.71 13.73
C GLY A 156 -17.95 -20.59 13.82
N ASP A 157 -17.72 -21.34 12.74
CA ASP A 157 -16.67 -22.34 12.63
C ASP A 157 -15.63 -21.94 11.58
N LEU A 158 -14.36 -22.16 11.91
CA LEU A 158 -13.26 -22.03 10.96
C LEU A 158 -13.01 -23.35 10.26
N ILE A 159 -13.16 -23.35 8.93
CA ILE A 159 -12.90 -24.51 8.09
C ILE A 159 -11.69 -24.20 7.22
N SER A 160 -10.65 -25.04 7.29
CA SER A 160 -9.46 -24.91 6.44
C SER A 160 -9.82 -25.02 4.96
N ILE A 161 -9.24 -24.13 4.16
CA ILE A 161 -9.40 -24.06 2.71
C ILE A 161 -8.05 -23.81 2.05
N THR A 162 -8.01 -23.88 0.72
CA THR A 162 -6.88 -23.46 -0.10
C THR A 162 -6.93 -21.96 -0.40
N LEU A 163 -5.79 -21.39 -0.84
CA LEU A 163 -5.74 -20.01 -1.35
C LEU A 163 -6.74 -19.80 -2.49
N LYS A 164 -6.80 -20.74 -3.44
CA LYS A 164 -7.70 -20.65 -4.59
C LYS A 164 -9.18 -20.59 -4.18
N GLU A 165 -9.57 -21.35 -3.16
CA GLU A 165 -10.92 -21.29 -2.61
C GLU A 165 -11.15 -19.95 -1.90
N ALA A 166 -10.17 -19.46 -1.13
CA ALA A 166 -10.26 -18.18 -0.44
C ALA A 166 -10.45 -16.97 -1.38
N GLU A 167 -9.75 -16.96 -2.51
CA GLU A 167 -9.85 -15.90 -3.54
C GLU A 167 -11.13 -16.00 -4.38
N SER A 168 -11.85 -17.12 -4.31
CA SER A 168 -13.12 -17.33 -5.02
C SER A 168 -14.37 -16.97 -4.20
N LEU A 169 -14.18 -16.57 -2.95
CA LEU A 169 -15.22 -16.09 -2.02
C LEU A 169 -15.40 -14.57 -2.13
#